data_AF-A0A9X8T1G6-F1
#
_entry.id   AF-A0A9X8T1G6-F1
#
_cell.length_a   1.000
_cell.length_b   1.000
_cell.length_c   1.000
_cell.angle_alpha   90.00
_cell.angle_beta   90.00
_cell.angle_gamma   90.00
#
_symmetry.space_group_name_H-M   'P 1'
#
loop_
_entity.id
_entity.type
_entity.pdbx_description
1 polymer ?
#
loop_
_entity_poly.entity_id
_entity_poly.type
_entity_poly.pdbx_seq_one_letter_code
_entity_poly.pdbx_strand_id
1 'polypeptide(L)'
;MTVYQKEFSVETVANRDSYHDISEVVKQVIAASSIQTGICVVTTPHTTCSVFFEEYTHDKDDEGDDFLNLDLSEQLERIIPRHLAKESYHYPGPAHY
;
A
#
# COMPACT_ATOMS: atom_id res chain seq x y z
N MET A 1 -25.55 16.93 2.91
CA MET A 1 -24.57 15.85 2.72
C MET A 1 -23.20 16.51 2.68
N THR A 2 -22.37 16.28 3.69
CA THR A 2 -21.02 16.86 3.77
C THR A 2 -20.03 15.89 3.15
N VAL A 3 -19.13 16.40 2.31
CA VAL A 3 -18.03 15.64 1.72
C VAL A 3 -16.73 16.33 2.12
N TYR A 4 -15.78 15.56 2.63
CA TYR A 4 -14.43 16.01 2.94
C TYR A 4 -13.44 15.11 2.20
N GLN A 5 -12.46 15.72 1.53
CA GLN A 5 -11.45 15.01 0.76
C GLN A 5 -10.07 15.53 1.14
N LYS A 6 -9.11 14.61 1.26
CA LYS A 6 -7.73 14.92 1.53
C LYS A 6 -6.84 13.97 0.73
N GLU A 7 -5.83 14.54 0.10
CA GLU A 7 -4.73 13.79 -0.50
C GLU A 7 -3.52 13.83 0.45
N PHE A 8 -2.76 12.74 0.46
CA PHE A 8 -1.46 12.64 1.08
C PHE A 8 -0.57 11.72 0.24
N SER A 9 0.74 11.85 0.40
CA SER A 9 1.74 11.05 -0.31
C SER A 9 2.46 10.13 0.66
N VAL A 10 2.94 9.01 0.14
CA VAL A 10 3.76 8.02 0.86
C VAL A 10 5.04 7.84 0.08
N GLU A 11 6.18 7.88 0.77
CA GLU A 11 7.49 7.59 0.18
C GLU A 11 7.80 6.11 0.35
N THR A 12 7.87 5.37 -0.76
CA THR A 12 8.14 3.93 -0.75
C THR A 12 9.64 3.61 -0.79
N VAL A 13 10.01 2.43 -0.32
CA VAL A 13 11.39 1.95 -0.40
C VAL A 13 11.70 1.52 -1.84
N ALA A 14 12.83 1.95 -2.39
CA ALA A 14 13.21 1.64 -3.76
C ALA A 14 13.55 0.15 -3.93
N ASN A 15 13.21 -0.41 -5.09
CA ASN A 15 13.56 -1.79 -5.51
C ASN A 15 12.99 -2.93 -4.64
N ARG A 16 11.96 -2.67 -3.84
CA ARG A 16 11.20 -3.67 -3.10
C ARG A 16 9.78 -3.16 -2.84
N ASP A 17 8.89 -4.05 -2.46
CA ASP A 17 7.64 -3.69 -1.82
C ASP A 17 7.89 -3.15 -0.41
N SER A 18 6.96 -2.32 0.07
CA SER A 18 7.05 -1.68 1.38
C SER A 18 5.65 -1.39 1.90
N TYR A 19 5.46 -1.56 3.21
CA TYR A 19 4.16 -1.44 3.87
C TYR A 19 4.16 -0.20 4.76
N HIS A 20 3.10 0.60 4.65
CA HIS A 20 3.02 1.89 5.34
C HIS A 20 1.72 1.96 6.12
N ASP A 21 1.84 2.00 7.45
CA ASP A 21 0.68 2.22 8.30
C ASP A 21 0.20 3.67 8.18
N ILE A 22 -0.95 3.84 7.52
CA ILE A 22 -1.61 5.14 7.30
C ILE A 22 -2.73 5.39 8.31
N SER A 23 -2.91 4.54 9.32
CA SER A 23 -4.01 4.61 10.28
C SER A 23 -4.09 5.96 10.98
N GLU A 24 -2.95 6.50 11.43
CA GLU A 24 -2.90 7.80 12.09
C GLU A 24 -3.24 8.95 11.14
N VAL A 25 -2.80 8.88 9.88
CA VAL A 25 -3.17 9.87 8.84
C VAL A 25 -4.68 9.85 8.62
N VAL A 26 -5.27 8.65 8.48
CA VAL A 26 -6.71 8.49 8.27
C VAL A 26 -7.51 8.98 9.49
N LYS A 27 -7.08 8.68 10.72
CA LYS A 27 -7.71 9.21 11.96
C LYS A 27 -7.69 10.73 12.00
N GLN A 28 -6.57 11.35 11.63
CA GLN A 28 -6.45 12.81 11.57
C GLN A 28 -7.37 13.42 10.50
N VAL A 29 -7.49 12.78 9.33
CA VAL A 29 -8.41 13.18 8.26
C VAL A 29 -9.87 13.09 8.72
N ILE A 30 -10.25 12.01 9.41
CA ILE A 30 -11.59 11.84 9.97
C ILE A 30 -11.87 12.95 11.00
N ALA A 31 -10.94 13.19 11.94
CA ALA A 31 -11.09 14.25 12.94
C ALA A 31 -11.25 15.64 12.29
N ALA A 32 -10.44 15.95 11.28
CA ALA A 32 -10.52 17.22 10.54
C ALA A 32 -11.84 17.39 9.77
N SER A 33 -12.47 16.30 9.33
CA SER A 33 -13.74 16.34 8.59
C SER A 33 -14.93 16.82 9.43
N SER A 34 -14.86 16.72 10.76
CA SER A 34 -15.97 16.95 11.70
C SER A 34 -17.24 16.11 11.41
N ILE A 35 -17.14 15.05 10.60
CA ILE A 35 -18.25 14.14 10.30
C ILE A 35 -18.39 13.13 11.44
N GLN A 36 -19.56 13.09 12.08
CA GLN A 36 -19.83 12.20 13.22
C GLN A 36 -20.29 10.79 12.81
N THR A 37 -20.96 10.66 11.67
CA THR A 37 -21.48 9.38 11.17
C THR A 37 -21.49 9.41 9.65
N GLY A 38 -20.88 8.40 9.04
CA GLY A 38 -20.74 8.33 7.59
C GLY A 38 -19.80 7.21 7.15
N ILE A 39 -19.25 7.35 5.95
CA ILE A 39 -18.30 6.41 5.35
C ILE A 39 -16.98 7.15 5.09
N CYS A 40 -15.86 6.51 5.43
CA CYS A 40 -14.53 6.93 5.01
C CYS A 40 -14.06 5.99 3.90
N VAL A 41 -13.72 6.54 2.73
CA VAL A 41 -13.15 5.79 1.62
C VAL A 41 -11.69 6.20 1.49
N VAL A 42 -10.79 5.22 1.55
CA VAL A 42 -9.35 5.40 1.32
C VAL A 42 -9.00 4.63 0.05
N THR A 43 -8.38 5.31 -0.90
CA THR A 43 -8.08 4.75 -2.22
C THR A 43 -6.79 5.33 -2.77
N THR A 44 -6.18 4.62 -3.71
CA THR A 44 -4.98 5.03 -4.43
C THR A 44 -5.31 5.18 -5.92
N PRO A 45 -4.83 6.24 -6.59
CA PRO A 45 -4.95 6.36 -8.05
C PRO A 45 -3.92 5.51 -8.80
N HIS A 46 -2.98 4.86 -8.10
CA HIS A 46 -1.94 4.04 -8.70
C HIS A 46 -2.39 2.59 -8.88
N THR A 47 -1.96 1.95 -9.98
CA THR A 47 -2.37 0.58 -10.34
C THR A 47 -1.41 -0.51 -9.83
N THR A 48 -0.33 -0.12 -9.13
CA THR A 48 0.74 -1.01 -8.66
C THR A 48 0.90 -0.98 -7.14
N CYS A 49 -0.10 -0.48 -6.42
CA CYS A 49 -0.18 -0.55 -4.96
C CYS A 49 -1.65 -0.71 -4.53
N SER A 50 -1.87 -1.01 -3.26
CA SER A 50 -3.20 -1.23 -2.70
C SER A 50 -3.35 -0.55 -1.34
N VAL A 51 -4.59 -0.36 -0.93
CA VAL A 51 -4.96 -0.04 0.45
C VAL A 51 -5.74 -1.24 0.99
N PHE A 52 -5.33 -1.77 2.12
CA PHE A 52 -5.95 -2.92 2.76
C PHE A 52 -5.84 -2.81 4.29
N PHE A 53 -6.57 -3.66 5.00
CA PHE A 53 -6.46 -3.79 6.45
C PHE A 53 -5.58 -4.99 6.78
N GLU A 54 -4.70 -4.83 7.75
CA GLU A 54 -3.83 -5.88 8.25
C GLU A 54 -3.62 -5.75 9.76
N GLU A 55 -3.21 -6.85 10.42
CA GLU A 55 -2.78 -6.84 11.82
C GLU A 55 -1.37 -6.25 11.97
N TYR A 56 -1.12 -5.52 13.08
CA TYR A 56 0.23 -5.12 13.48
C TYR A 56 0.79 -6.12 14.48
N THR A 57 1.83 -6.87 14.08
CA THR A 57 2.38 -7.98 14.86
C THR A 57 3.41 -7.54 15.89
N HIS A 58 3.79 -6.26 15.90
CA HIS A 58 4.76 -5.61 16.80
C HIS A 58 6.22 -6.04 16.62
N ASP A 59 6.47 -7.23 16.08
CA ASP A 59 7.80 -7.72 15.75
C ASP A 59 8.21 -7.29 14.34
N LYS A 60 9.49 -6.98 14.19
CA LYS A 60 10.07 -6.45 12.95
C LYS A 60 11.40 -7.09 12.63
N ASP A 61 11.74 -7.16 11.36
CA ASP A 61 13.07 -7.59 10.92
C ASP A 61 14.12 -6.48 11.07
N ASP A 62 15.34 -6.75 10.60
CA ASP A 62 16.46 -5.81 10.64
C ASP A 62 16.23 -4.57 9.75
N GLU A 63 15.33 -4.65 8.76
CA GLU A 63 14.95 -3.54 7.88
C GLU A 63 13.75 -2.74 8.44
N GLY A 64 13.13 -3.23 9.52
CA GLY A 64 12.04 -2.57 10.24
C GLY A 64 10.65 -2.95 9.74
N ASP A 65 10.54 -3.99 8.93
CA ASP A 65 9.30 -4.50 8.35
C ASP A 65 8.59 -5.46 9.29
N ASP A 66 7.27 -5.31 9.40
CA ASP A 66 6.43 -6.17 10.23
C ASP A 66 6.44 -7.60 9.70
N PHE A 67 6.54 -8.59 10.59
CA PHE A 67 6.64 -10.00 10.21
C PHE A 67 5.47 -10.51 9.36
N LEU A 68 4.24 -10.08 9.64
CA LEU A 68 3.09 -10.53 8.83
C LEU A 68 3.14 -9.95 7.42
N ASN A 69 3.64 -8.72 7.29
CA ASN A 69 3.86 -8.11 5.99
C ASN A 69 4.98 -8.83 5.21
N LEU A 70 6.07 -9.23 5.88
CA LEU A 70 7.12 -10.04 5.27
C LEU A 70 6.59 -11.39 4.78
N ASP A 71 5.82 -12.11 5.61
CA ASP A 71 5.18 -13.37 5.23
C ASP A 71 4.29 -13.18 4.00
N LEU A 72 3.53 -12.09 3.95
CA LEU A 72 2.69 -11.73 2.82
C LEU A 72 3.52 -11.49 1.55
N SER A 73 4.61 -10.71 1.62
CA SER A 73 5.54 -10.48 0.51
C SER A 73 6.10 -11.80 -0.02
N GLU A 74 6.59 -12.65 0.88
CA GLU A 74 7.19 -13.93 0.52
C GLU A 74 6.18 -14.87 -0.16
N GLN A 75 4.93 -14.94 0.34
CA GLN A 75 3.90 -15.74 -0.32
C GLN A 75 3.49 -15.14 -1.67
N LEU A 76 3.38 -13.82 -1.77
CA LEU A 76 3.02 -13.16 -3.03
C LEU A 76 4.09 -13.35 -4.09
N GLU A 77 5.38 -13.24 -3.76
CA GLU A 77 6.47 -13.44 -4.72
C GLU A 77 6.51 -14.89 -5.26
N ARG A 78 6.08 -15.87 -4.45
CA ARG A 78 5.95 -17.28 -4.89
C ARG A 78 4.80 -17.48 -5.88
N ILE A 79 3.71 -16.73 -5.74
CA ILE A 79 2.52 -16.83 -6.61
C ILE A 79 2.67 -15.95 -7.85
N ILE A 80 3.27 -14.77 -7.69
CA ILE A 80 3.45 -13.72 -8.69
C ILE A 80 4.92 -13.25 -8.63
N PRO A 81 5.82 -13.90 -9.39
CA PRO A 81 7.25 -13.57 -9.37
C PRO A 81 7.54 -12.11 -9.74
N ARG A 82 8.66 -11.56 -9.30
CA ARG A 82 9.05 -10.18 -9.66
C ARG A 82 9.35 -10.04 -11.16
N HIS A 83 8.97 -8.91 -11.73
CA HIS A 83 9.30 -8.56 -13.12
C HIS A 83 10.76 -8.09 -13.22
N LEU A 84 11.71 -9.03 -13.31
CA LEU A 84 13.15 -8.75 -13.30
C LEU A 84 13.77 -8.65 -14.71
N ALA A 85 13.10 -9.20 -15.72
CA ALA A 85 13.55 -9.16 -17.11
C ALA A 85 12.34 -9.07 -18.06
N LYS A 86 12.53 -8.62 -19.30
CA LYS A 86 11.45 -8.50 -20.31
C LYS A 86 10.76 -9.83 -20.62
N GLU A 87 11.42 -10.94 -20.32
CA GLU A 87 10.90 -12.30 -20.47
C GLU A 87 10.02 -12.74 -19.29
N SER A 88 10.06 -12.04 -18.15
CA SER A 88 9.28 -12.39 -16.96
C SER A 88 7.78 -12.21 -17.19
N TYR A 89 7.39 -11.18 -17.93
CA TYR A 89 5.99 -10.84 -18.20
C TYR A 89 5.82 -10.25 -19.61
N HIS A 90 4.62 -10.38 -20.17
CA HIS A 90 4.27 -9.69 -21.42
C HIS A 90 4.15 -8.16 -21.24
N TYR A 91 3.90 -7.69 -20.01
CA TYR A 91 3.88 -6.27 -19.66
C TYR A 91 5.29 -5.65 -19.77
N PRO A 92 5.43 -4.36 -20.16
CA PRO A 92 4.40 -3.46 -20.67
C PRO A 92 4.09 -3.67 -22.16
N GLY A 93 4.88 -4.52 -22.83
CA GLY A 93 4.73 -4.81 -24.25
C GLY A 93 5.49 -3.83 -25.16
N PRO A 94 5.58 -4.12 -26.47
CA PRO A 94 6.49 -3.41 -27.39
C PRO A 94 6.23 -1.91 -27.59
N ALA A 95 5.02 -1.42 -27.29
CA ALA A 95 4.66 -0.01 -27.47
C ALA A 95 5.23 0.93 -26.39
N HIS A 96 5.81 0.37 -25.33
CA HIS A 96 6.37 1.10 -24.19
C HIS A 96 7.91 1.15 -24.19
N TYR A 97 8.54 0.71 -25.29
CA TYR A 97 10.00 0.68 -25.50
C TYR A 97 10.42 1.55 -26.68
#